data_AF-A0A527ZCC8-F1
#
_entry.id   AF-A0A527ZCC8-F1
#
_cell.length_a   1.000
_cell.length_b   1.000
_cell.length_c   1.000
_cell.angle_alpha   90.00
_cell.angle_beta   90.00
_cell.angle_gamma   90.00
#
_symmetry.space_group_name_H-M   'P 1'
#
loop_
_entity.id
_entity.type
_entity.pdbx_description
1 polymer ?
#
loop_
_entity_poly.entity_id
_entity_poly.type
_entity_poly.pdbx_seq_one_letter_code
_entity_poly.pdbx_strand_id
1 'polypeptide(L)'
;VQLWLAVWAGALAAVLAVFLLQDSLPWAVNYPASAIIPVADWVSALMSWVKSNFSWLTRSITAVLGVPLDFALGLLAKNFKIGHGAEMLVLPRLSWVGVCIAAFLAGRAAGGWKLGALVGGCFLYIALFGQWTSAMLT
;
A
#
# COMPACT_ATOMS: atom_id res chain seq x y z
N VAL A 1 44.48 0.08 43.76
CA VAL A 1 43.00 0.16 43.69
C VAL A 1 42.46 1.51 44.14
N GLN A 2 42.91 2.06 45.27
CA GLN A 2 42.43 3.34 45.83
C GLN A 2 42.65 4.59 44.95
N LEU A 3 43.78 4.67 44.23
CA LEU A 3 44.06 5.81 43.35
C LEU A 3 43.05 5.91 42.18
N TRP A 4 42.62 4.76 41.66
CA TRP A 4 41.66 4.69 40.56
C TRP A 4 40.27 5.14 41.01
N LEU A 5 39.85 4.70 42.22
CA LEU A 5 38.58 5.15 42.82
C LEU A 5 38.53 6.67 43.03
N ALA A 6 39.65 7.29 43.42
CA ALA A 6 39.72 8.75 43.56
C ALA A 6 39.64 9.47 42.21
N VAL A 7 40.26 8.93 41.16
CA VAL A 7 40.15 9.45 39.78
C VAL A 7 38.72 9.33 39.26
N TRP A 8 38.06 8.19 39.48
CA TRP A 8 36.65 8.01 39.10
C TRP A 8 35.71 8.89 39.92
N ALA A 9 35.93 9.04 41.22
CA ALA A 9 35.16 9.94 42.05
C ALA A 9 35.34 11.40 41.63
N GLY A 10 36.55 11.81 41.26
CA GLY A 10 36.84 13.13 40.71
C GLY A 10 36.17 13.37 39.35
N ALA A 11 36.20 12.38 38.46
CA ALA A 11 35.51 12.45 37.16
C ALA A 11 33.99 12.54 37.34
N LEU A 12 33.42 11.76 38.27
CA LEU A 12 31.98 11.77 38.55
C LEU A 12 31.56 13.10 39.19
N ALA A 13 32.39 13.66 40.09
CA ALA A 13 32.19 14.99 40.65
C ALA A 13 32.28 16.10 39.59
N ALA A 14 33.21 15.99 38.63
CA ALA A 14 33.33 16.93 37.53
C ALA A 14 32.09 16.88 36.60
N VAL A 15 31.57 15.70 36.29
CA VAL A 15 30.32 15.52 35.52
C VAL A 15 29.13 16.10 36.28
N LEU A 16 29.02 15.85 37.59
CA LEU A 16 27.99 16.42 38.45
C LEU A 16 28.06 17.95 38.50
N ALA A 17 29.27 18.51 38.57
CA ALA A 17 29.47 19.96 38.56
C ALA A 17 29.03 20.57 37.22
N VAL A 18 29.35 19.93 36.09
CA VAL A 18 28.90 20.38 34.75
C VAL A 18 27.38 20.28 34.61
N PHE A 19 26.76 19.24 35.16
CA PHE A 19 25.30 19.07 35.17
C PHE A 19 24.59 20.13 36.03
N LEU A 20 25.13 20.47 37.21
CA LEU A 20 24.58 21.51 38.08
C LEU A 20 24.81 22.93 37.54
N LEU A 21 25.88 23.15 36.78
CA LEU A 21 26.16 24.43 36.10
C LEU A 21 25.53 24.53 34.70
N GLN A 22 24.66 23.58 34.30
CA GLN A 22 23.99 23.60 32.99
C GLN A 22 23.22 24.91 32.75
N ASP A 23 22.67 25.52 33.82
CA ASP A 23 21.87 26.74 33.73
C ASP A 23 22.72 27.99 33.42
N SER A 24 24.04 27.94 33.65
CA SER A 24 24.96 29.08 33.46
C SER A 24 25.79 29.01 32.17
N LEU A 25 25.75 27.91 31.43
CA LEU A 25 26.52 27.70 30.19
C LEU A 25 25.59 27.30 29.02
N PRO A 26 24.79 28.24 28.47
CA PRO A 26 23.79 27.96 27.44
C PRO A 26 24.39 27.41 26.13
N TRP A 27 25.69 27.61 25.89
CA TRP A 27 26.42 27.12 24.70
C TRP A 27 26.87 25.66 24.80
N ALA A 28 26.93 25.09 26.01
CA ALA A 28 27.33 23.69 26.23
C ALA A 28 26.16 22.70 26.09
N VAL A 29 24.92 23.21 26.22
CA VAL A 29 23.69 22.40 26.17
C VAL A 29 22.88 22.67 24.90
N ASN A 30 22.83 23.93 24.42
CA ASN A 30 22.12 24.27 23.19
C ASN A 30 23.11 24.57 22.07
N TYR A 31 23.22 23.63 21.12
CA TYR A 31 23.91 23.90 19.85
C TYR A 31 23.18 25.05 19.14
N PRO A 32 23.87 26.16 18.80
CA PRO A 32 23.21 27.38 18.32
C PRO A 32 22.44 27.09 17.03
N ALA A 33 21.15 27.43 17.03
CA ALA A 33 20.25 27.14 15.91
C ALA A 33 20.72 27.76 14.57
N SER A 34 21.51 28.84 14.62
CA SER A 34 22.12 29.48 13.45
C SER A 34 23.24 28.66 12.79
N ALA A 35 23.77 27.64 13.46
CA ALA A 35 24.79 26.74 12.94
C ALA A 35 24.23 25.36 12.54
N ILE A 36 22.91 25.14 12.67
CA ILE A 36 22.24 23.91 12.24
C ILE A 36 22.00 24.02 10.73
N ILE A 37 22.71 23.21 9.95
CA ILE A 37 22.52 23.14 8.50
C ILE A 37 21.17 22.46 8.22
N PRO A 38 20.22 23.10 7.52
CA PRO A 38 18.86 22.60 7.31
C PRO A 38 18.81 21.53 6.20
N VAL A 39 19.62 20.47 6.32
CA VAL A 39 19.66 19.36 5.35
C VAL A 39 18.29 18.68 5.24
N ALA A 40 17.56 18.59 6.36
CA ALA A 40 16.21 18.04 6.40
C ALA A 40 15.23 18.81 5.50
N ASP A 41 15.34 20.14 5.46
CA ASP A 41 14.48 20.97 4.63
C ASP A 41 14.79 20.80 3.14
N TRP A 42 16.06 20.65 2.78
CA TRP A 42 16.47 20.39 1.39
C TRP A 42 16.00 19.02 0.90
N VAL A 43 16.14 17.97 1.73
CA VAL A 43 15.65 16.63 1.40
C VAL A 43 14.13 16.61 1.28
N SER A 44 13.44 17.31 2.19
CA SER A 44 11.98 17.43 2.16
C SER A 44 11.50 18.19 0.91
N ALA A 45 12.18 19.27 0.54
CA ALA A 45 11.91 20.01 -0.68
C ALA A 45 12.14 19.17 -1.94
N LEU A 46 13.23 18.38 -1.98
CA LEU A 46 13.52 17.45 -3.08
C LEU A 46 12.43 16.38 -3.19
N MET A 47 12.04 15.75 -2.09
CA MET A 47 10.99 14.73 -2.09
C MET A 47 9.63 15.30 -2.51
N SER A 48 9.30 16.52 -2.07
CA SER A 48 8.09 17.23 -2.49
C SER A 48 8.10 17.51 -3.99
N TRP A 49 9.24 17.97 -4.52
CA TRP A 49 9.42 18.20 -5.96
C TRP A 49 9.31 16.89 -6.76
N VAL A 50 9.91 15.79 -6.31
CA VAL A 50 9.77 14.49 -6.98
C VAL A 50 8.31 14.05 -6.99
N LYS A 51 7.60 14.17 -5.86
CA LYS A 51 6.18 13.84 -5.78
C LYS A 51 5.33 14.68 -6.74
N SER A 52 5.54 16.00 -6.80
CA SER A 52 4.75 16.86 -7.70
C SER A 52 5.02 16.59 -9.17
N ASN A 53 6.26 16.24 -9.54
CA ASN A 53 6.66 16.06 -10.94
C ASN A 53 6.46 14.63 -11.47
N PHE A 54 6.55 13.59 -10.61
CA PHE A 54 6.45 12.18 -11.02
C PHE A 54 5.16 11.48 -10.56
N SER A 55 4.35 12.10 -9.68
CA SER A 55 3.08 11.47 -9.26
C SER A 55 2.11 11.26 -10.42
N TRP A 56 2.13 12.11 -11.45
CA TRP A 56 1.27 11.93 -12.61
C TRP A 56 1.62 10.66 -13.40
N LEU A 57 2.90 10.29 -13.47
CA LEU A 57 3.37 9.12 -14.22
C LEU A 57 2.96 7.81 -13.54
N THR A 58 3.16 7.72 -12.23
CA THR A 58 2.73 6.53 -11.47
C THR A 58 1.20 6.40 -11.49
N ARG A 59 0.49 7.52 -11.39
CA ARG A 59 -0.97 7.56 -11.47
C ARG A 59 -1.49 7.24 -12.87
N SER A 60 -0.79 7.64 -13.94
CA SER A 60 -1.20 7.33 -15.31
C SER A 60 -1.03 5.85 -15.61
N ILE A 61 0.09 5.24 -15.20
CA ILE A 61 0.29 3.79 -15.29
C ILE A 61 -0.80 3.05 -14.52
N THR A 62 -1.08 3.48 -13.30
CA THR A 62 -2.15 2.89 -12.47
C THR A 62 -3.52 3.06 -13.12
N ALA A 63 -3.81 4.22 -13.71
CA ALA A 63 -5.08 4.47 -14.39
C ALA A 63 -5.25 3.58 -15.62
N VAL A 64 -4.19 3.45 -16.45
CA VAL A 64 -4.22 2.61 -17.65
C VAL A 64 -4.42 1.13 -17.30
N LEU A 65 -3.75 0.63 -16.25
CA LEU A 65 -3.93 -0.74 -15.78
C LEU A 65 -5.26 -0.94 -15.03
N GLY A 66 -5.75 0.10 -14.36
CA GLY A 66 -7.00 0.10 -13.61
C GLY A 66 -8.21 -0.06 -14.52
N VAL A 67 -8.22 0.57 -15.70
CA VAL A 67 -9.35 0.47 -16.65
C VAL A 67 -9.73 -0.98 -16.99
N PRO A 68 -8.84 -1.83 -17.53
CA PRO A 68 -9.20 -3.21 -17.86
C PRO A 68 -9.47 -4.07 -16.62
N LEU A 69 -8.76 -3.82 -15.51
CA LEU A 69 -8.95 -4.55 -14.26
C LEU A 69 -10.32 -4.27 -13.65
N ASP A 70 -10.69 -3.00 -13.49
CA ASP A 70 -11.98 -2.58 -12.96
C ASP A 70 -13.12 -3.00 -13.87
N PHE A 71 -12.90 -3.03 -15.19
CA PHE A 71 -13.87 -3.59 -16.13
C PHE A 71 -14.09 -5.10 -15.90
N ALA A 72 -13.03 -5.90 -15.81
CA ALA A 72 -13.15 -7.33 -15.53
C ALA A 72 -13.81 -7.59 -14.17
N LEU A 73 -13.41 -6.85 -13.14
CA LEU A 73 -13.99 -6.96 -11.80
C LEU A 73 -15.46 -6.52 -11.78
N GLY A 74 -15.83 -5.43 -12.45
CA GLY A 74 -17.21 -4.98 -12.58
C GLY A 74 -18.08 -5.91 -13.43
N LEU A 75 -17.47 -6.66 -14.35
CA LEU A 75 -18.20 -7.62 -15.16
C LEU A 75 -18.43 -8.94 -14.41
N LEU A 76 -17.40 -9.49 -13.74
CA LEU A 76 -17.49 -10.84 -13.17
C LEU A 76 -17.70 -10.87 -11.64
N ALA A 77 -17.22 -9.89 -10.88
CA ALA A 77 -17.16 -9.95 -9.40
C ALA A 77 -18.05 -8.92 -8.68
N LYS A 78 -18.08 -7.67 -9.14
CA LYS A 78 -18.76 -6.53 -8.54
C LYS A 78 -19.88 -6.04 -9.45
N ASN A 79 -20.88 -5.34 -8.94
CA ASN A 79 -21.85 -4.66 -9.81
C ASN A 79 -21.21 -3.37 -10.36
N PHE A 80 -21.42 -3.10 -11.64
CA PHE A 80 -21.03 -1.83 -12.24
C PHE A 80 -21.87 -0.72 -11.61
N LYS A 81 -21.17 0.34 -11.18
CA LYS A 81 -21.73 1.45 -10.45
C LYS A 81 -21.48 2.71 -11.26
N ILE A 82 -22.47 3.15 -12.04
CA ILE A 82 -22.34 4.30 -12.93
C ILE A 82 -23.12 5.47 -12.31
N GLY A 83 -22.40 6.54 -11.95
CA GLY A 83 -22.96 7.75 -11.33
C GLY A 83 -22.55 7.98 -9.87
N HIS A 84 -22.98 9.11 -9.31
CA HIS A 84 -22.73 9.51 -7.93
C HIS A 84 -24.03 9.99 -7.28
N GLY A 85 -24.37 9.51 -6.08
CA GLY A 85 -25.56 9.91 -5.33
C GLY A 85 -26.65 8.84 -5.23
N ALA A 86 -27.86 9.27 -4.84
CA ALA A 86 -29.01 8.39 -4.61
C ALA A 86 -29.58 7.77 -5.90
N GLU A 87 -29.30 8.35 -7.06
CA GLU A 87 -29.73 7.86 -8.38
C GLU A 87 -28.62 7.09 -9.10
N MET A 88 -27.85 6.29 -8.36
CA MET A 88 -26.81 5.46 -8.96
C MET A 88 -27.43 4.35 -9.81
N LEU A 89 -27.08 4.30 -11.09
CA LEU A 89 -27.41 3.17 -11.95
C LEU A 89 -26.46 2.02 -11.61
N VAL A 90 -27.01 1.01 -10.93
CA VAL A 90 -26.30 -0.24 -10.62
C VAL A 90 -26.59 -1.26 -11.70
N LEU A 91 -25.64 -1.48 -12.59
CA LEU A 91 -25.70 -2.56 -13.56
C LEU A 91 -25.25 -3.85 -12.86
N PRO A 92 -26.11 -4.89 -12.79
CA PRO A 92 -25.76 -6.12 -12.11
C PRO A 92 -24.60 -6.82 -12.82
N ARG A 93 -23.72 -7.44 -12.03
CA ARG A 93 -22.64 -8.29 -12.53
C ARG A 93 -23.18 -9.42 -13.42
N LEU A 94 -22.33 -9.98 -14.28
CA LEU A 94 -22.71 -11.13 -15.09
C LEU A 94 -23.15 -12.28 -14.18
N SER A 95 -24.22 -12.98 -14.56
CA SER A 95 -24.66 -14.17 -13.85
C SER A 95 -23.54 -15.21 -13.85
N TRP A 96 -23.18 -15.72 -12.67
CA TRP A 96 -22.17 -16.77 -12.53
C TRP A 96 -22.52 -18.01 -13.34
N VAL A 97 -23.83 -18.30 -13.52
CA VAL A 97 -24.31 -19.39 -14.38
C VAL A 97 -23.93 -19.14 -15.83
N GLY A 98 -24.09 -17.91 -16.31
CA GLY A 98 -23.68 -17.50 -17.65
C GLY A 98 -22.17 -17.64 -17.87
N VAL A 99 -21.37 -17.26 -16.86
CA VAL A 99 -19.91 -17.43 -16.92
C VAL A 99 -19.51 -18.91 -16.94
N CYS A 100 -20.17 -19.77 -16.16
CA CYS A 100 -19.91 -21.21 -16.18
C CYS A 100 -20.22 -21.83 -17.55
N ILE A 101 -21.34 -21.42 -18.17
CA ILE A 101 -21.71 -21.87 -19.52
C ILE A 101 -20.71 -21.37 -20.56
N ALA A 102 -20.27 -20.12 -20.48
CA ALA A 102 -19.26 -19.56 -21.36
C ALA A 102 -17.93 -20.31 -21.25
N ALA A 103 -17.49 -20.61 -20.01
CA ALA A 103 -16.27 -21.38 -19.75
C ALA A 103 -16.39 -22.83 -20.27
N PHE A 104 -17.55 -23.46 -20.10
CA PHE A 104 -17.86 -24.77 -20.68
C PHE A 104 -17.77 -24.75 -22.21
N LEU A 105 -18.38 -23.76 -22.86
CA LEU A 105 -18.37 -23.61 -24.32
C LEU A 105 -16.96 -23.34 -24.85
N ALA A 106 -16.18 -22.51 -24.17
CA ALA A 106 -14.78 -22.24 -24.52
C ALA A 106 -13.92 -23.51 -24.41
N GLY A 107 -14.04 -24.24 -23.30
CA GLY A 107 -13.35 -25.53 -23.12
C GLY A 107 -13.80 -26.56 -24.15
N ARG A 108 -15.08 -26.58 -24.50
CA ARG A 108 -15.62 -27.45 -25.54
C ARG A 108 -15.08 -27.12 -26.93
N ALA A 109 -14.93 -25.84 -27.25
CA ALA A 109 -14.37 -25.39 -28.51
C ALA A 109 -12.87 -25.73 -28.64
N ALA A 110 -12.11 -25.67 -27.53
CA ALA A 110 -10.68 -25.94 -27.53
C ALA A 110 -10.33 -27.45 -27.52
N GLY A 111 -11.08 -28.28 -26.80
CA GLY A 111 -10.71 -29.68 -26.54
C GLY A 111 -11.88 -30.67 -26.49
N GLY A 112 -13.06 -30.28 -26.98
CA GLY A 112 -14.25 -31.12 -27.02
C GLY A 112 -14.98 -31.25 -25.68
N TRP A 113 -16.00 -32.11 -25.65
CA TRP A 113 -16.95 -32.20 -24.54
C TRP A 113 -16.32 -32.52 -23.18
N LYS A 114 -15.29 -33.38 -23.14
CA LYS A 114 -14.59 -33.73 -21.90
C LYS A 114 -13.92 -32.52 -21.26
N LEU A 115 -13.23 -31.72 -22.07
CA LEU A 115 -12.53 -30.52 -21.59
C LEU A 115 -13.52 -29.43 -21.17
N GLY A 116 -14.58 -29.22 -21.96
CA GLY A 116 -15.66 -28.29 -21.62
C GLY A 116 -16.32 -28.65 -20.29
N ALA A 117 -16.71 -29.91 -20.09
CA ALA A 117 -17.33 -30.37 -18.85
C ALA A 117 -16.42 -30.20 -17.63
N LEU A 118 -15.12 -30.49 -17.79
CA LEU A 118 -14.14 -30.29 -16.73
C LEU A 118 -14.03 -28.79 -16.35
N VAL A 119 -13.82 -27.92 -17.33
CA VAL A 119 -13.67 -26.47 -17.10
C VAL A 119 -14.94 -25.87 -16.52
N GLY A 120 -16.09 -26.12 -17.14
CA GLY A 120 -17.40 -25.66 -16.65
C GLY A 120 -17.70 -26.17 -15.24
N GLY A 121 -17.38 -27.44 -14.95
CA GLY A 121 -17.54 -28.05 -13.64
C GLY A 121 -16.66 -27.39 -12.57
N CYS A 122 -15.41 -27.04 -12.88
CA CYS A 122 -14.53 -26.32 -11.96
C CYS A 122 -15.08 -24.94 -11.60
N PHE A 123 -15.57 -24.18 -12.58
CA PHE A 123 -16.20 -22.87 -12.32
C PHE A 123 -17.50 -23.01 -11.52
N LEU A 124 -18.33 -24.00 -11.86
CA LEU A 124 -19.57 -24.30 -11.15
C LEU A 124 -19.32 -24.66 -9.69
N TYR A 125 -18.28 -25.46 -9.43
CA TYR A 125 -17.83 -25.81 -8.08
C TYR A 125 -17.54 -24.54 -7.28
N ILE A 126 -16.66 -23.66 -7.76
CA ILE A 126 -16.31 -22.41 -7.05
C ILE A 126 -17.54 -21.55 -6.77
N ALA A 127 -18.47 -21.46 -7.73
CA ALA A 127 -19.70 -20.68 -7.58
C ALA A 127 -20.66 -21.25 -6.52
N LEU A 128 -20.85 -22.57 -6.50
CA LEU A 128 -21.74 -23.25 -5.55
C LEU A 128 -21.22 -23.18 -4.11
N PHE A 129 -19.90 -23.24 -3.92
CA PHE A 129 -19.26 -23.14 -2.60
C PHE A 129 -19.06 -21.69 -2.12
N GLY A 130 -19.60 -20.69 -2.84
CA GLY A 130 -19.57 -19.29 -2.41
C GLY A 130 -18.20 -18.62 -2.50
N GLN A 131 -17.21 -19.24 -3.15
CA GLN A 131 -15.84 -18.72 -3.27
C GLN A 131 -15.62 -17.83 -4.51
N TRP A 132 -16.69 -17.51 -5.24
CA TRP A 132 -16.63 -16.75 -6.49
C TRP A 132 -15.90 -15.41 -6.36
N THR A 133 -16.26 -14.61 -5.36
CA THR A 133 -15.68 -13.28 -5.17
C THR A 133 -14.22 -13.36 -4.74
N SER A 134 -13.87 -14.30 -3.87
CA SER A 134 -12.48 -14.55 -3.48
C SER A 134 -11.62 -14.92 -4.68
N ALA A 135 -12.11 -15.86 -5.50
CA ALA A 135 -11.40 -16.38 -6.67
C ALA A 135 -11.19 -15.34 -7.79
N MET A 136 -11.97 -14.27 -7.81
CA MET A 136 -11.86 -13.21 -8.83
C MET A 136 -11.14 -11.95 -8.36
N LEU A 137 -10.91 -11.81 -7.06
CA LEU A 137 -10.19 -10.68 -6.47
C LEU A 137 -8.69 -10.95 -6.31
N THR A 138 -8.29 -12.22 -6.22
CA THR A 138 -6.89 -12.67 -6.16
C THR A 138 -6.32 -12.88 -7.56
#